data_AF-A0A3M1CTE0-F1
#
_entry.id   AF-A0A3M1CTE0-F1
#
_cell.length_a   1.000
_cell.length_b   1.000
_cell.length_c   1.000
_cell.angle_alpha   90.00
_cell.angle_beta   90.00
_cell.angle_gamma   90.00
#
_symmetry.space_group_name_H-M   'P 1'
#
loop_
_entity.id
_entity.type
_entity.pdbx_description
1 polymer ?
#
loop_
_entity_poly.entity_id
_entity_poly.type
_entity_poly.pdbx_seq_one_letter_code
_entity_poly.pdbx_strand_id
1 'polypeptide(L)'
;MTDDLHTDRTVVATLAGLALLLLGLTGAAPPAGAGPDDSAPTDPATARGDVDRELDGEALDGADPPPPVVVDTPTLLLESGGLRVEQQTWQWGEASGQAWRVSVPLPGRAEVHPADTVTPFTELLPDDPGPWAAINGGFYERGAMGLVVADGVEHTPLSPRGGSGIFSWSPTEGPRIRHRSAWTPGPPTALQSIDRIVDAGHSLVRRRPTARSAARSAVAISADRLWLVALADHAS
;
A
#
# COMPACT_ATOMS: atom_id res chain seq x y z
N MET A 1 45.30 -23.98 6.07
CA MET A 1 45.76 -23.31 4.82
C MET A 1 45.46 -24.32 3.72
N THR A 2 44.32 -24.31 3.05
CA THR A 2 43.33 -23.28 2.71
C THR A 2 41.92 -23.85 2.81
N ASP A 3 40.98 -22.95 3.09
CA ASP A 3 39.56 -23.20 3.36
C ASP A 3 38.80 -23.94 2.25
N ASP A 4 38.06 -24.96 2.67
CA ASP A 4 36.85 -25.45 2.03
C ASP A 4 35.67 -24.64 2.59
N LEU A 5 35.11 -23.72 1.80
CA LEU A 5 33.80 -23.12 2.07
C LEU A 5 33.00 -23.06 0.77
N HIS A 6 32.48 -24.23 0.39
CA HIS A 6 31.21 -24.31 -0.32
C HIS A 6 30.11 -24.43 0.73
N THR A 7 29.38 -23.34 0.97
CA THR A 7 28.00 -23.44 1.47
C THR A 7 27.19 -22.33 0.83
N ASP A 8 26.71 -22.68 -0.35
CA ASP A 8 25.42 -22.30 -0.90
C ASP A 8 24.38 -22.02 0.21
N ARG A 9 23.91 -20.77 0.29
CA ARG A 9 22.67 -20.41 1.00
C ARG A 9 21.89 -19.41 0.16
N THR A 10 21.37 -19.95 -0.93
CA THR A 10 20.09 -19.51 -1.50
C THR A 10 19.00 -19.64 -0.44
N VAL A 11 18.37 -18.52 -0.05
CA VAL A 11 17.07 -18.52 0.62
C VAL A 11 16.04 -18.03 -0.40
N VAL A 12 15.33 -18.98 -1.00
CA VAL A 12 14.11 -18.75 -1.78
C VAL A 12 12.96 -19.34 -0.99
N ALA A 13 11.93 -18.53 -0.72
CA ALA A 13 10.51 -18.91 -0.54
C ALA A 13 9.75 -17.81 0.23
N THR A 14 8.53 -17.35 -0.10
CA THR A 14 7.59 -17.65 -1.19
C THR A 14 6.50 -16.55 -1.20
N LEU A 15 6.25 -16.00 -2.40
CA LEU A 15 5.01 -15.55 -3.04
C LEU A 15 3.86 -14.91 -2.22
N ALA A 16 3.51 -13.69 -2.62
CA ALA A 16 2.15 -13.37 -3.05
C ALA A 16 2.23 -12.40 -4.24
N GLY A 17 1.44 -12.67 -5.29
CA GLY A 17 1.40 -11.88 -6.52
C GLY A 17 0.90 -10.47 -6.32
N LEU A 18 1.21 -9.61 -7.28
CA LEU A 18 1.71 -8.29 -6.92
C LEU A 18 1.35 -7.26 -8.00
N ALA A 19 0.48 -6.32 -7.65
CA ALA A 19 0.30 -5.09 -8.44
C ALA A 19 1.30 -4.09 -7.89
N LEU A 20 2.03 -3.40 -8.76
CA LEU A 20 3.11 -2.52 -8.34
C LEU A 20 2.58 -1.09 -8.20
N LEU A 21 2.85 -0.43 -7.07
CA LEU A 21 2.69 1.02 -6.98
C LEU A 21 4.04 1.67 -7.26
N LEU A 22 4.13 2.41 -8.36
CA LEU A 22 5.29 3.21 -8.76
C LEU A 22 5.04 4.68 -8.47
N LEU A 23 6.00 5.33 -7.85
CA LEU A 23 5.98 6.77 -7.59
C LEU A 23 7.11 7.43 -8.34
N GLY A 24 6.78 8.40 -9.18
CA GLY A 24 7.74 9.20 -9.94
C GLY A 24 7.55 10.70 -9.68
N LEU A 25 8.59 11.48 -9.92
CA LEU A 25 8.49 12.93 -9.99
C LEU A 25 8.62 13.36 -11.46
N THR A 26 7.51 13.80 -12.04
CA THR A 26 7.53 14.47 -13.35
C THR A 26 6.92 15.86 -13.20
N GLY A 27 7.64 16.89 -13.67
CA GLY A 27 7.11 18.24 -13.75
C GLY A 27 6.26 18.39 -15.02
N ALA A 28 4.94 18.44 -14.88
CA ALA A 28 4.04 18.77 -15.98
C ALA A 28 3.07 19.89 -15.58
N ALA A 29 2.99 20.92 -16.41
CA ALA A 29 2.07 22.04 -16.29
C ALA A 29 0.60 21.59 -16.53
N PRO A 30 -0.39 22.25 -15.90
CA PRO A 30 -1.79 21.83 -16.01
C PRO A 30 -2.35 22.12 -17.42
N PRO A 31 -3.10 21.18 -18.04
CA PRO A 31 -3.92 21.52 -19.19
C PRO A 31 -5.19 22.28 -18.78
N ALA A 32 -5.53 23.27 -19.59
CA ALA A 32 -6.74 24.08 -19.51
C ALA A 32 -8.01 23.23 -19.79
N GLY A 33 -9.14 23.66 -19.22
CA GLY A 33 -10.31 22.82 -18.98
C GLY A 33 -11.25 22.56 -20.16
N ALA A 34 -12.31 21.82 -19.86
CA ALA A 34 -13.60 21.79 -20.54
C ALA A 34 -14.65 21.24 -19.57
N GLY A 35 -15.85 21.81 -19.60
CA GLY A 35 -16.93 21.67 -18.61
C GLY A 35 -17.81 20.42 -18.73
N PRO A 36 -18.92 20.39 -17.97
CA PRO A 36 -19.63 19.16 -17.59
C PRO A 36 -20.72 18.79 -18.58
N ASP A 37 -21.07 17.50 -18.61
CA ASP A 37 -22.36 17.07 -19.14
C ASP A 37 -23.02 16.07 -18.18
N ASP A 38 -24.33 16.26 -18.06
CA ASP A 38 -25.20 15.91 -16.95
C ASP A 38 -26.26 14.94 -17.49
N SER A 39 -26.35 13.71 -16.94
CA SER A 39 -27.50 12.81 -17.12
C SER A 39 -27.40 11.57 -16.22
N ALA A 40 -28.16 11.57 -15.13
CA ALA A 40 -28.71 10.36 -14.49
C ALA A 40 -30.05 10.00 -15.21
N PRO A 41 -30.65 8.79 -15.08
CA PRO A 41 -31.14 8.30 -13.79
C PRO A 41 -31.30 6.77 -13.56
N THR A 42 -31.49 6.47 -12.27
CA THR A 42 -32.36 5.45 -11.62
C THR A 42 -31.98 3.96 -11.51
N ASP A 43 -31.85 3.61 -10.22
CA ASP A 43 -32.05 2.35 -9.47
C ASP A 43 -33.32 1.55 -9.88
N PRO A 44 -33.35 0.21 -9.69
CA PRO A 44 -33.91 -0.29 -8.44
C PRO A 44 -33.26 -1.57 -7.86
N ALA A 45 -32.98 -1.49 -6.57
CA ALA A 45 -33.47 -2.37 -5.50
C ALA A 45 -32.99 -3.85 -5.40
N THR A 46 -32.45 -4.12 -4.20
CA THR A 46 -32.63 -5.31 -3.36
C THR A 46 -31.99 -6.64 -3.77
N ALA A 47 -30.82 -6.90 -3.18
CA ALA A 47 -30.54 -8.20 -2.55
C ALA A 47 -29.77 -7.95 -1.25
N ARG A 48 -30.51 -7.96 -0.13
CA ARG A 48 -29.96 -8.04 1.23
C ARG A 48 -29.35 -9.42 1.41
N GLY A 49 -28.09 -9.47 1.81
CA GLY A 49 -27.37 -10.69 2.17
C GLY A 49 -26.13 -10.34 2.98
N ASP A 50 -26.32 -10.20 4.29
CA ASP A 50 -25.37 -10.42 5.38
C ASP A 50 -23.86 -10.54 5.03
N VAL A 51 -23.12 -9.43 5.00
CA VAL A 51 -21.66 -9.46 5.23
C VAL A 51 -21.11 -8.23 5.98
N ASP A 52 -21.97 -7.30 6.43
CA ASP A 52 -21.56 -6.25 7.38
C ASP A 52 -21.72 -6.78 8.80
N ARG A 53 -20.84 -7.70 9.19
CA ARG A 53 -20.57 -7.91 10.61
C ARG A 53 -19.60 -6.82 11.04
N GLU A 54 -20.15 -5.63 11.25
CA GLU A 54 -19.60 -4.65 12.17
C GLU A 54 -19.18 -5.42 13.42
N LEU A 55 -17.88 -5.45 13.70
CA LEU A 55 -17.35 -6.15 14.86
C LEU A 55 -17.73 -5.34 16.10
N ASP A 56 -18.99 -5.45 16.52
CA ASP A 56 -19.49 -5.18 17.87
C ASP A 56 -18.87 -6.21 18.83
N GLY A 57 -17.54 -6.20 18.90
CA GLY A 57 -16.78 -6.96 19.87
C GLY A 57 -16.71 -6.14 21.14
N GLU A 58 -17.34 -6.68 22.18
CA GLU A 58 -17.22 -6.29 23.59
C GLU A 58 -15.80 -5.78 23.88
N ALA A 59 -15.72 -4.62 24.53
CA ALA A 59 -14.48 -4.15 25.11
C ALA A 59 -13.96 -5.29 26.01
N LEU A 60 -12.77 -5.81 25.72
CA LEU A 60 -12.02 -6.62 26.68
C LEU A 60 -11.57 -5.66 27.80
N ASP A 61 -12.51 -5.27 28.65
CA ASP A 61 -12.26 -4.50 29.86
C ASP A 61 -11.31 -5.33 30.74
N GLY A 62 -10.06 -4.88 30.84
CA GLY A 62 -9.07 -5.43 31.79
C GLY A 62 -7.75 -5.92 31.21
N ALA A 63 -7.51 -5.83 29.89
CA ALA A 63 -6.16 -6.07 29.36
C ALA A 63 -5.30 -4.81 29.51
N ASP A 64 -4.07 -4.96 30.02
CA ASP A 64 -3.07 -3.88 30.01
C ASP A 64 -2.91 -3.35 28.58
N PRO A 65 -2.75 -2.01 28.41
CA PRO A 65 -2.51 -1.45 27.10
C PRO A 65 -1.28 -2.10 26.48
N PRO A 66 -1.29 -2.39 25.16
CA PRO A 66 -0.13 -2.99 24.51
C PRO A 66 1.09 -2.08 24.70
N PRO A 67 2.31 -2.65 24.80
CA PRO A 67 3.51 -1.83 24.88
C PRO A 67 3.57 -0.89 23.67
N PRO A 68 4.08 0.33 23.83
CA PRO A 68 4.24 1.23 22.70
C PRO A 68 5.23 0.64 21.69
N VAL A 69 5.05 0.99 20.42
CA VAL A 69 6.08 0.76 19.41
C VAL A 69 7.15 1.82 19.59
N VAL A 70 8.40 1.38 19.78
CA VAL A 70 9.57 2.26 19.82
C VAL A 70 10.22 2.22 18.45
N VAL A 71 10.55 3.39 17.92
CA VAL A 71 11.27 3.52 16.64
C VAL A 71 12.51 4.38 16.86
N ASP A 72 13.61 3.96 16.26
CA ASP A 72 14.86 4.71 16.32
C ASP A 72 14.83 5.93 15.39
N THR A 73 15.83 6.81 15.57
CA THR A 73 16.06 7.90 14.62
C THR A 73 16.37 7.31 13.24
N PRO A 74 15.66 7.73 12.18
CA PRO A 74 15.89 7.19 10.85
C PRO A 74 17.27 7.59 10.32
N THR A 75 17.91 6.63 9.65
CA THR A 75 19.14 6.85 8.87
C THR A 75 18.76 7.09 7.42
N LEU A 76 19.16 8.23 6.86
CA LEU A 76 19.00 8.53 5.43
C LEU A 76 19.98 7.67 4.62
N LEU A 77 19.47 6.84 3.71
CA LEU A 77 20.27 5.97 2.85
C LEU A 77 20.54 6.61 1.48
N LEU A 78 19.52 7.25 0.91
CA LEU A 78 19.56 7.83 -0.42
C LEU A 78 18.64 9.05 -0.49
N GLU A 79 19.08 10.07 -1.22
CA GLU A 79 18.26 11.23 -1.58
C GLU A 79 18.48 11.55 -3.07
N SER A 80 17.39 11.60 -3.84
CA SER A 80 17.45 11.92 -5.27
C SER A 80 16.14 12.52 -5.76
N GLY A 81 16.22 13.65 -6.46
CA GLY A 81 15.06 14.39 -6.95
C GLY A 81 14.04 14.80 -5.88
N GLY A 82 14.39 14.76 -4.59
CA GLY A 82 13.46 15.00 -3.48
C GLY A 82 12.82 13.73 -2.90
N LEU A 83 13.00 12.56 -3.54
CA LEU A 83 12.74 11.27 -2.90
C LEU A 83 13.80 11.03 -1.85
N ARG A 84 13.38 10.56 -0.67
CA ARG A 84 14.28 10.17 0.42
C ARG A 84 14.00 8.73 0.82
N VAL A 85 15.04 7.90 0.80
CA VAL A 85 15.00 6.53 1.30
C VAL A 85 15.64 6.50 2.67
N GLU A 86 14.89 6.06 3.66
CA GLU A 86 15.28 6.01 5.06
C GLU A 86 15.14 4.60 5.60
N GLN A 87 16.00 4.25 6.55
CA GLN A 87 15.97 3.00 7.30
C GLN A 87 15.88 3.31 8.78
N GLN A 88 15.00 2.61 9.50
CA GLN A 88 14.83 2.76 10.94
C GLN A 88 14.53 1.41 11.58
N THR A 89 15.08 1.17 12.77
CA THR A 89 14.74 -0.02 13.56
C THR A 89 13.44 0.25 14.31
N TRP A 90 12.63 -0.79 14.50
CA TRP A 90 11.44 -0.74 15.34
C TRP A 90 11.50 -1.85 16.39
N GLN A 91 10.86 -1.61 17.53
CA GLN A 91 10.70 -2.57 18.60
C GLN A 91 9.28 -2.51 19.16
N TRP A 92 8.69 -3.68 19.42
CA TRP A 92 7.38 -3.81 20.04
C TRP A 92 7.37 -5.00 21.01
N GLY A 93 7.49 -4.72 22.31
CA GLY A 93 7.75 -5.76 23.31
C GLY A 93 9.10 -6.43 23.06
N GLU A 94 9.10 -7.75 22.87
CA GLU A 94 10.30 -8.54 22.55
C GLU A 94 10.58 -8.62 21.03
N ALA A 95 9.59 -8.26 20.20
CA ALA A 95 9.77 -8.26 18.75
C ALA A 95 10.54 -7.01 18.31
N SER A 96 11.41 -7.17 17.31
CA SER A 96 12.11 -6.06 16.67
C SER A 96 12.35 -6.36 15.20
N GLY A 97 12.61 -5.31 14.44
CA GLY A 97 12.83 -5.44 13.02
C GLY A 97 13.29 -4.16 12.36
N GLN A 98 13.32 -4.22 11.04
CA GLN A 98 13.69 -3.11 10.20
C GLN A 98 12.47 -2.54 9.47
N ALA A 99 12.41 -1.23 9.38
CA ALA A 99 11.54 -0.53 8.45
C ALA A 99 12.39 0.24 7.43
N TRP A 100 12.01 0.13 6.16
CA TRP A 100 12.46 0.99 5.08
C TRP A 100 11.31 1.88 4.67
N ARG A 101 11.58 3.17 4.52
CA ARG A 101 10.59 4.16 4.13
C ARG A 101 11.11 4.96 2.94
N VAL A 102 10.24 5.17 1.97
CA VAL A 102 10.48 6.16 0.92
C VAL A 102 9.47 7.28 1.11
N SER A 103 9.96 8.52 1.18
CA SER A 103 9.09 9.69 1.12
C SER A 103 9.17 10.35 -0.24
N VAL A 104 8.01 10.69 -0.78
CA VAL A 104 7.85 11.42 -2.04
C VAL A 104 7.13 12.73 -1.72
N PRO A 105 7.71 13.89 -2.03
CA PRO A 105 7.08 15.19 -1.76
C PRO A 105 5.81 15.35 -2.60
N LEU A 106 4.79 15.99 -2.03
CA LEU A 106 3.59 16.41 -2.75
C LEU A 106 3.82 17.78 -3.43
N PRO A 107 3.28 18.03 -4.65
CA PRO A 107 2.35 17.18 -5.41
C PRO A 107 3.06 16.21 -6.39
N GLY A 108 3.75 15.18 -5.89
CA GLY A 108 4.32 14.11 -6.71
C GLY A 108 3.28 13.23 -7.42
N ARG A 109 3.75 12.32 -8.29
CA ARG A 109 2.94 11.40 -9.08
C ARG A 109 2.97 9.99 -8.49
N ALA A 110 1.86 9.28 -8.64
CA ALA A 110 1.72 7.88 -8.30
C ALA A 110 0.99 7.13 -9.41
N GLU A 111 1.46 5.93 -9.71
CA GLU A 111 0.98 5.05 -10.78
C GLU A 111 0.84 3.62 -10.25
N VAL A 112 -0.20 2.93 -10.70
CA VAL A 112 -0.41 1.51 -10.42
C VAL A 112 -0.10 0.78 -11.71
N HIS A 113 0.82 -0.18 -11.63
CA HIS A 113 1.19 -1.02 -12.75
C HIS A 113 0.49 -2.37 -12.58
N PRO A 114 -0.48 -2.67 -13.45
CA PRO A 114 -1.23 -3.90 -13.40
C PRO A 114 -0.31 -5.06 -13.79
N ALA A 115 -0.51 -6.20 -13.14
CA ALA A 115 0.07 -7.46 -13.55
C ALA A 115 -1.04 -8.50 -13.61
N ASP A 116 -1.04 -9.36 -14.62
CA ASP A 116 -2.03 -10.44 -14.74
C ASP A 116 -1.69 -11.62 -13.82
N THR A 117 -0.41 -11.75 -13.47
CA THR A 117 0.11 -12.84 -12.64
C THR A 117 1.12 -12.31 -11.61
N VAL A 118 1.69 -13.21 -10.82
CA VAL A 118 2.77 -12.87 -9.89
C VAL A 118 4.03 -12.57 -10.70
N THR A 119 4.34 -11.30 -10.88
CA THR A 119 5.51 -10.86 -11.65
C THR A 119 6.62 -10.35 -10.73
N PRO A 120 7.90 -10.74 -10.94
CA PRO A 120 9.02 -10.17 -10.21
C PRO A 120 9.11 -8.64 -10.38
N PHE A 121 9.47 -7.93 -9.30
CA PHE A 121 9.59 -6.46 -9.33
C PHE A 121 10.48 -5.95 -10.45
N THR A 122 11.57 -6.65 -10.73
CA THR A 122 12.56 -6.28 -11.76
C THR A 122 11.98 -6.20 -13.17
N GLU A 123 10.86 -6.89 -13.43
CA GLU A 123 10.16 -6.90 -14.72
C GLU A 123 9.06 -5.82 -14.79
N LEU A 124 8.74 -5.18 -13.66
CA LEU A 124 7.71 -4.15 -13.56
C LEU A 124 8.29 -2.74 -13.39
N LEU A 125 9.62 -2.61 -13.39
CA LEU A 125 10.27 -1.32 -13.22
C LEU A 125 10.03 -0.42 -14.46
N PRO A 126 9.88 0.89 -14.28
CA PRO A 126 9.77 1.81 -15.40
C PRO A 126 11.04 1.80 -16.26
N ASP A 127 10.86 2.03 -17.56
CA ASP A 127 11.97 2.29 -18.48
C ASP A 127 12.60 3.68 -18.28
N ASP A 128 11.90 4.59 -17.60
CA ASP A 128 12.40 5.94 -17.33
C ASP A 128 13.54 5.94 -16.30
N PRO A 129 14.54 6.82 -16.45
CA PRO A 129 15.75 6.82 -15.61
C PRO A 129 15.51 7.25 -14.15
N GLY A 130 14.28 7.59 -13.77
CA GLY A 130 13.93 8.02 -12.42
C GLY A 130 14.28 9.47 -12.09
N PRO A 131 14.21 9.85 -10.81
CA PRO A 131 14.06 8.97 -9.65
C PRO A 131 12.61 8.49 -9.46
N TRP A 132 12.47 7.18 -9.23
CA TRP A 132 11.22 6.55 -8.84
C TRP A 132 11.44 5.59 -7.66
N ALA A 133 10.35 5.25 -6.98
CA ALA A 133 10.33 4.20 -5.98
C ALA A 133 9.11 3.32 -6.17
N ALA A 134 9.26 2.04 -5.85
CA ALA A 134 8.24 1.04 -6.10
C ALA A 134 7.99 0.20 -4.84
N ILE A 135 6.74 -0.15 -4.58
CA ILE A 135 6.37 -1.09 -3.51
C ILE A 135 5.29 -2.05 -3.96
N ASN A 136 5.23 -3.20 -3.30
CA ASN A 136 4.21 -4.19 -3.57
C ASN A 136 2.86 -3.70 -3.07
N GLY A 137 1.88 -3.81 -3.94
CA GLY A 137 0.52 -3.34 -3.75
C GLY A 137 -0.46 -4.47 -3.48
N GLY A 138 -1.44 -4.63 -4.38
CA GLY A 138 -2.61 -5.49 -4.20
C GLY A 138 -2.29 -6.98 -4.10
N PHE A 139 -3.31 -7.76 -3.74
CA PHE A 139 -3.20 -9.20 -3.46
C PHE A 139 -3.70 -10.04 -4.62
N TYR A 140 -3.13 -11.24 -4.76
CA TYR A 140 -3.36 -12.13 -5.90
C TYR A 140 -3.63 -13.56 -5.45
N GLU A 141 -4.51 -14.23 -6.20
CA GLU A 141 -4.70 -15.70 -6.13
C GLU A 141 -4.65 -16.31 -7.53
N ARG A 142 -5.65 -16.00 -8.37
CA ARG A 142 -5.75 -16.39 -9.79
C ARG A 142 -5.82 -15.15 -10.70
N GLY A 143 -5.09 -14.11 -10.29
CA GLY A 143 -5.26 -12.72 -10.73
C GLY A 143 -5.47 -11.81 -9.51
N ALA A 144 -5.58 -10.50 -9.76
CA ALA A 144 -5.82 -9.52 -8.71
C ALA A 144 -7.13 -9.81 -7.95
N MET A 145 -7.10 -9.69 -6.62
CA MET A 145 -8.23 -9.99 -5.75
C MET A 145 -9.23 -8.82 -5.60
N GLY A 146 -8.83 -7.63 -6.04
CA GLY A 146 -9.53 -6.36 -5.82
C GLY A 146 -9.34 -5.38 -6.96
N LEU A 147 -9.88 -4.17 -6.76
CA LEU A 147 -9.82 -3.08 -7.73
C LEU A 147 -8.38 -2.81 -8.19
N VAL A 148 -8.18 -2.76 -9.51
CA VAL A 148 -6.97 -2.26 -10.14
C VAL A 148 -7.38 -1.32 -11.27
N VAL A 149 -6.98 -0.04 -11.16
CA VAL A 149 -7.16 0.98 -12.19
C VAL A 149 -5.79 1.55 -12.54
N ALA A 150 -5.43 1.50 -13.81
CA ALA A 150 -4.19 2.06 -14.35
C ALA A 150 -4.52 2.85 -15.62
N ASP A 151 -3.97 4.07 -15.72
CA ASP A 151 -4.23 4.99 -16.84
C ASP A 151 -5.72 5.16 -17.18
N GLY A 152 -6.59 5.15 -16.16
CA GLY A 152 -8.04 5.27 -16.31
C GLY A 152 -8.76 4.00 -16.77
N VAL A 153 -8.03 2.90 -17.00
CA VAL A 153 -8.58 1.61 -17.37
C VAL A 153 -8.74 0.74 -16.12
N GLU A 154 -9.96 0.23 -15.89
CA GLU A 154 -10.21 -0.77 -14.85
C GLU A 154 -9.79 -2.15 -15.36
N HIS A 155 -8.75 -2.73 -14.75
CA HIS A 155 -8.25 -4.07 -15.05
C HIS A 155 -8.94 -5.14 -14.23
N THR A 156 -9.36 -4.81 -13.02
CA THR A 156 -10.09 -5.71 -12.13
C THR A 156 -11.06 -4.87 -11.31
N PRO A 157 -12.33 -5.32 -11.15
CA PRO A 157 -13.33 -4.55 -10.44
C PRO A 157 -13.12 -4.55 -8.93
N LEU A 158 -13.75 -3.59 -8.26
CA LEU A 158 -13.85 -3.56 -6.82
C LEU A 158 -14.46 -4.87 -6.29
N SER A 159 -13.82 -5.48 -5.29
CA SER A 159 -14.24 -6.78 -4.76
C SER A 159 -14.18 -6.79 -3.23
N PRO A 160 -15.17 -7.38 -2.53
CA PRO A 160 -15.09 -7.56 -1.08
C PRO A 160 -13.86 -8.35 -0.62
N ARG A 161 -13.32 -9.22 -1.48
CA ARG A 161 -12.12 -10.04 -1.20
C ARG A 161 -10.80 -9.26 -1.34
N GLY A 162 -10.82 -8.11 -2.01
CA GLY A 162 -9.63 -7.29 -2.24
C GLY A 162 -9.15 -6.50 -1.03
N GLY A 163 -9.97 -6.42 0.02
CA GLY A 163 -9.67 -5.67 1.23
C GLY A 163 -10.54 -4.44 1.45
N SER A 164 -10.26 -3.70 2.51
CA SER A 164 -11.02 -2.52 2.93
C SER A 164 -10.41 -1.22 2.42
N GLY A 165 -9.11 -1.15 2.17
CA GLY A 165 -8.42 0.07 1.77
C GLY A 165 -8.31 0.21 0.25
N ILE A 166 -8.52 1.42 -0.26
CA ILE A 166 -8.21 1.79 -1.64
C ILE A 166 -7.27 2.97 -1.61
N PHE A 167 -6.09 2.81 -2.21
CA PHE A 167 -5.23 3.91 -2.60
C PHE A 167 -5.67 4.40 -3.98
N SER A 168 -5.78 5.71 -4.18
CA SER A 168 -5.99 6.30 -5.49
C SER A 168 -5.18 7.58 -5.67
N TRP A 169 -4.93 7.94 -6.91
CA TRP A 169 -4.27 9.19 -7.28
C TRP A 169 -4.93 9.78 -8.52
N SER A 170 -5.09 11.11 -8.52
CA SER A 170 -5.44 11.88 -9.71
C SER A 170 -4.67 13.19 -9.74
N PRO A 171 -4.48 13.80 -10.93
CA PRO A 171 -3.87 15.13 -11.02
C PRO A 171 -4.66 16.23 -10.30
N THR A 172 -5.99 16.05 -10.16
CA THR A 172 -6.89 17.05 -9.59
C THR A 172 -7.02 16.96 -8.07
N GLU A 173 -6.99 15.75 -7.51
CA GLU A 173 -7.18 15.53 -6.07
C GLU A 173 -5.87 15.16 -5.35
N GLY A 174 -4.86 14.70 -6.08
CA GLY A 174 -3.66 14.09 -5.51
C GLY A 174 -3.94 12.70 -4.92
N PRO A 175 -3.05 12.18 -4.04
CA PRO A 175 -3.23 10.87 -3.45
C PRO A 175 -4.34 10.85 -2.40
N ARG A 176 -5.09 9.75 -2.34
CA ARG A 176 -6.12 9.49 -1.32
C ARG A 176 -6.07 8.03 -0.88
N ILE A 177 -6.40 7.80 0.38
CA ILE A 177 -6.69 6.46 0.91
C ILE A 177 -8.11 6.49 1.48
N ARG A 178 -8.99 5.66 0.93
CA ARG A 178 -10.40 5.59 1.32
C ARG A 178 -10.78 4.17 1.69
N HIS A 179 -11.86 4.02 2.47
CA HIS A 179 -12.50 2.72 2.63
C HIS A 179 -13.21 2.33 1.33
N ARG A 180 -13.29 1.03 1.01
CA ARG A 180 -13.91 0.52 -0.22
C ARG A 180 -15.35 0.95 -0.43
N SER A 181 -16.12 1.14 0.64
CA SER A 181 -17.51 1.60 0.56
C SER A 181 -17.64 3.07 0.18
N ALA A 182 -16.57 3.85 0.33
CA ALA A 182 -16.47 5.24 -0.08
C ALA A 182 -15.75 5.40 -1.44
N TRP A 183 -15.52 4.29 -2.15
CA TRP A 183 -14.97 4.30 -3.49
C TRP A 183 -15.94 4.97 -4.47
N THR A 184 -15.39 5.82 -5.32
CA THR A 184 -16.09 6.40 -6.46
C THR A 184 -15.16 6.29 -7.67
N PRO A 185 -15.62 5.76 -8.82
CA PRO A 185 -14.84 5.76 -10.05
C PRO A 185 -14.42 7.18 -10.46
N GLY A 186 -13.32 7.31 -11.19
CA GLY A 186 -12.83 8.60 -11.68
C GLY A 186 -11.31 8.77 -11.60
N PRO A 187 -10.65 8.44 -10.48
CA PRO A 187 -9.19 8.50 -10.42
C PRO A 187 -8.55 7.61 -11.50
N PRO A 188 -7.60 8.13 -12.30
CA PRO A 188 -6.93 7.33 -13.33
C PRO A 188 -6.03 6.24 -12.76
N THR A 189 -5.74 6.31 -11.47
CA THR A 189 -4.92 5.34 -10.75
C THR A 189 -5.62 4.95 -9.47
N ALA A 190 -5.86 3.65 -9.28
CA ALA A 190 -6.39 3.12 -8.05
C ALA A 190 -5.99 1.66 -7.82
N LEU A 191 -5.85 1.30 -6.55
CA LEU A 191 -5.49 -0.05 -6.14
C LEU A 191 -6.18 -0.37 -4.81
N GLN A 192 -6.89 -1.49 -4.78
CA GLN A 192 -7.44 -2.04 -3.54
C GLN A 192 -6.42 -2.93 -2.82
N SER A 193 -6.35 -2.77 -1.51
CA SER A 193 -5.47 -3.52 -0.60
C SER A 193 -6.23 -3.97 0.66
N ILE A 194 -5.71 -5.02 1.32
CA ILE A 194 -6.37 -5.75 2.41
C ILE A 194 -6.92 -4.84 3.50
N ASP A 195 -6.11 -3.95 4.09
CA ASP A 195 -6.54 -3.19 5.26
C ASP A 195 -6.19 -1.70 5.19
N ARG A 196 -7.18 -0.87 5.49
CA ARG A 196 -6.94 0.51 5.93
C ARG A 196 -6.60 0.48 7.43
N ILE A 197 -5.37 0.83 7.78
CA ILE A 197 -4.85 0.60 9.14
C ILE A 197 -4.92 1.82 10.06
N VAL A 198 -4.79 3.03 9.52
CA VAL A 198 -4.75 4.27 10.31
C VAL A 198 -5.58 5.36 9.62
N ASP A 199 -6.30 6.14 10.41
CA ASP A 199 -6.99 7.35 9.97
C ASP A 199 -6.82 8.47 10.99
N ALA A 200 -6.40 9.66 10.54
CA ALA A 200 -6.16 10.82 11.39
C ALA A 200 -5.31 10.51 12.66
N GLY A 201 -4.34 9.59 12.55
CA GLY A 201 -3.49 9.16 13.67
C GLY A 201 -4.09 8.08 14.58
N HIS A 202 -5.31 7.61 14.30
CA HIS A 202 -5.99 6.55 15.05
C HIS A 202 -5.92 5.20 14.33
N SER A 203 -5.65 4.12 15.07
CA SER A 203 -5.71 2.76 14.53
C SER A 203 -7.16 2.39 14.18
N LEU A 204 -7.37 1.89 12.96
CA LEU A 204 -8.65 1.32 12.50
C LEU A 204 -8.71 -0.19 12.69
N VAL A 205 -7.57 -0.83 12.92
CA VAL A 205 -7.47 -2.27 13.10
C VAL A 205 -7.33 -2.63 14.56
N ARG A 206 -8.01 -3.72 14.97
CA ARG A 206 -7.83 -4.32 16.29
C ARG A 206 -6.71 -5.34 16.26
N ARG A 207 -5.93 -5.40 17.33
CA ARG A 207 -4.92 -6.44 17.52
C ARG A 207 -5.60 -7.81 17.55
N ARG A 208 -5.05 -8.78 16.81
CA ARG A 208 -5.43 -10.19 16.91
C ARG A 208 -4.28 -10.92 17.63
N PRO A 209 -4.50 -11.50 18.83
CA PRO A 209 -3.44 -12.19 19.57
C PRO A 209 -2.81 -13.35 18.80
N THR A 210 -3.55 -13.93 17.85
CA THR A 210 -3.10 -15.05 17.01
C THR A 210 -2.50 -14.63 15.67
N ALA A 211 -2.40 -13.32 15.39
CA ALA A 211 -1.77 -12.84 14.16
C ALA A 211 -0.29 -13.19 14.17
N ARG A 212 0.15 -13.93 13.14
CA ARG A 212 1.57 -14.20 12.93
C ARG A 212 2.28 -12.94 12.47
N SER A 213 3.51 -12.77 12.95
CA SER A 213 4.38 -11.75 12.38
C SER A 213 4.78 -12.14 10.96
N ALA A 214 4.91 -11.13 10.10
CA ALA A 214 5.27 -11.28 8.70
C ALA A 214 5.77 -9.94 8.17
N ALA A 215 6.58 -9.97 7.11
CA ALA A 215 6.93 -8.76 6.37
C ALA A 215 5.65 -8.06 5.85
N ARG A 216 5.62 -6.73 5.93
CA ARG A 216 4.48 -5.90 5.54
C ARG A 216 4.93 -4.76 4.64
N SER A 217 4.07 -4.40 3.70
CA SER A 217 4.15 -3.14 2.97
C SER A 217 2.94 -2.27 3.28
N ALA A 218 3.13 -0.96 3.20
CA ALA A 218 2.06 0.00 3.35
C ALA A 218 2.34 1.26 2.52
N VAL A 219 1.25 1.95 2.22
CA VAL A 219 1.28 3.31 1.68
C VAL A 219 0.61 4.22 2.70
N ALA A 220 1.22 5.37 2.99
CA ALA A 220 0.67 6.35 3.90
C ALA A 220 0.76 7.76 3.31
N ILE A 221 -0.14 8.65 3.71
CA ILE A 221 -0.21 10.02 3.23
C ILE A 221 -0.10 10.95 4.44
N SER A 222 0.84 11.89 4.41
CA SER A 222 0.90 13.04 5.32
C SER A 222 0.46 14.30 4.57
N ALA A 223 0.48 15.44 5.27
CA ALA A 223 0.10 16.73 4.69
C ALA A 223 0.95 17.14 3.46
N ASP A 224 2.21 16.71 3.44
CA ASP A 224 3.23 17.14 2.48
C ASP A 224 3.88 16.00 1.71
N ARG A 225 3.61 14.73 2.07
CA ARG A 225 4.31 13.57 1.53
C ARG A 225 3.41 12.36 1.33
N LEU A 226 3.78 11.58 0.32
CA LEU A 226 3.38 10.20 0.14
C LEU A 226 4.52 9.30 0.63
N TRP A 227 4.17 8.27 1.39
CA TRP A 227 5.12 7.34 2.00
C TRP A 227 4.90 5.93 1.49
N LEU A 228 5.97 5.29 1.05
CA LEU A 228 6.04 3.83 0.86
C LEU A 228 6.78 3.26 2.07
N VAL A 229 6.23 2.23 2.70
CA VAL A 229 6.81 1.64 3.90
C VAL A 229 6.89 0.14 3.73
N ALA A 230 8.08 -0.44 3.88
CA ALA A 230 8.29 -1.87 4.00
C ALA A 230 8.84 -2.18 5.41
N LEU A 231 8.29 -3.19 6.07
CA LEU A 231 8.65 -3.62 7.42
C LEU A 231 8.93 -5.11 7.41
N ALA A 232 9.97 -5.54 8.12
CA ALA A 232 10.25 -6.94 8.36
C ALA A 232 10.85 -7.14 9.76
N ASP A 233 10.50 -8.26 10.40
CA ASP A 233 11.12 -8.68 11.64
C ASP A 233 12.56 -9.11 11.39
N HIS A 234 13.42 -8.97 12.41
CA HIS A 234 14.68 -9.70 12.40
C HIS A 234 14.39 -11.20 12.42
N ALA A 235 15.09 -11.97 11.56
CA ALA A 235 15.01 -13.42 11.61
C ALA A 235 15.43 -13.89 13.02
N SER A 236 14.51 -14.56 13.71
CA SER A 236 14.76 -15.24 14.98
C SER A 236 15.61 -16.48 14.79
#